data_AF-A0A1F4DCE2-F1
#
_entry.id   AF-A0A1F4DCE2-F1
#
_cell.length_a   1.000
_cell.length_b   1.000
_cell.length_c   1.000
_cell.angle_alpha   90.00
_cell.angle_beta   90.00
_cell.angle_gamma   90.00
#
_symmetry.space_group_name_H-M   'P 1'
#
loop_
_entity.id
_entity.type
_entity.pdbx_description
1 polymer ?
#
loop_
_entity_poly.entity_id
_entity_poly.type
_entity_poly.pdbx_seq_one_letter_code
_entity_poly.pdbx_strand_id
1 'polypeptide(L)'
;MLIVNGPIRKELDVNCRDNVFGQGWRANATMGRALRLILINVGGNQPGVTDMATHGHPGKYSYCMGEDEEGSPWAPFHVERGLSPESSAVTLLCAEAPHNINDQVSKTPEMYLGSAASTMATLGGNGLYRSGLRGEQALVMTSESAHWIAEFGWSKDDVKAFIFENARKPIRELRDRGAWGKSPLPVFIDADDDNAMVPIVGRPENILVLVAGGHQRHMNALLTAGYSLSITRAITLKDGTPLRSTKDFFRP
;
A
#
# COMPACT_ATOMS: atom_id res chain seq x y z
N MET A 1 1.54 -4.51 -6.94
CA MET A 1 1.14 -5.35 -5.80
C MET A 1 -0.33 -5.70 -5.92
N LEU A 2 -0.67 -6.96 -5.66
CA LEU A 2 -2.05 -7.43 -5.45
C LEU A 2 -2.34 -7.48 -3.95
N ILE A 3 -3.49 -6.96 -3.54
CA ILE A 3 -4.03 -7.11 -2.19
C ILE A 3 -5.37 -7.83 -2.33
N VAL A 4 -5.49 -9.00 -1.74
CA VAL A 4 -6.72 -9.78 -1.74
C VAL A 4 -7.45 -9.50 -0.42
N ASN A 5 -8.77 -9.41 -0.50
CA ASN A 5 -9.67 -9.08 0.59
C ASN A 5 -10.88 -10.03 0.60
N GLY A 6 -11.54 -10.13 1.75
CA GLY A 6 -12.78 -10.84 1.98
C GLY A 6 -12.63 -12.37 2.15
N PRO A 7 -13.76 -13.08 2.24
CA PRO A 7 -13.80 -14.52 2.58
C PRO A 7 -12.99 -15.43 1.65
N ILE A 8 -12.83 -15.07 0.36
CA ILE A 8 -12.11 -15.90 -0.62
C ILE A 8 -10.65 -16.13 -0.21
N ARG A 9 -10.05 -15.22 0.56
CA ARG A 9 -8.68 -15.37 1.07
C ARG A 9 -8.51 -16.67 1.82
N LYS A 10 -9.50 -17.05 2.63
CA LYS A 10 -9.46 -18.29 3.42
C LYS A 10 -9.57 -19.53 2.55
N GLU A 11 -10.49 -19.51 1.59
CA GLU A 11 -10.71 -20.66 0.70
C GLU A 11 -9.52 -20.90 -0.23
N LEU A 12 -8.93 -19.83 -0.76
CA LEU A 12 -7.76 -19.90 -1.62
C LEU A 12 -6.44 -20.09 -0.86
N ASP A 13 -6.49 -20.07 0.48
CA ASP A 13 -5.31 -20.11 1.33
C ASP A 13 -4.33 -18.99 0.97
N VAL A 14 -4.79 -17.74 1.00
CA VAL A 14 -3.97 -16.53 0.74
C VAL A 14 -3.29 -16.10 2.02
N ASN A 15 -1.96 -16.00 2.00
CA ASN A 15 -1.20 -15.52 3.15
C ASN A 15 -1.44 -14.04 3.40
N CYS A 16 -1.77 -13.73 4.65
CA CYS A 16 -1.89 -12.38 5.20
C CYS A 16 -0.97 -12.15 6.43
N ARG A 17 -0.20 -13.16 6.86
CA ARG A 17 0.54 -13.16 8.14
C ARG A 17 2.05 -13.28 7.95
N ASP A 18 2.71 -14.17 8.69
CA ASP A 18 4.17 -14.27 8.71
C ASP A 18 4.77 -14.32 7.32
N ASN A 19 5.86 -13.58 7.13
CA ASN A 19 6.60 -13.55 5.87
C ASN A 19 5.71 -13.14 4.65
N VAL A 20 4.70 -12.29 4.84
CA VAL A 20 3.67 -11.96 3.81
C VAL A 20 4.23 -11.54 2.45
N PHE A 21 5.38 -10.86 2.42
CA PHE A 21 6.06 -10.44 1.18
C PHE A 21 7.22 -11.35 0.77
N GLY A 22 7.53 -12.35 1.59
CA GLY A 22 8.61 -13.29 1.40
C GLY A 22 8.15 -14.62 0.82
N GLN A 23 8.90 -15.68 1.12
CA GLN A 23 9.00 -16.83 0.22
C GLN A 23 7.72 -17.67 0.11
N GLY A 24 7.30 -17.88 -1.13
CA GLY A 24 6.79 -19.18 -1.60
C GLY A 24 5.38 -19.59 -1.21
N TRP A 25 4.57 -18.73 -0.56
CA TRP A 25 3.19 -19.09 -0.26
C TRP A 25 2.42 -19.37 -1.56
N ARG A 26 1.93 -20.60 -1.72
CA ARG A 26 1.49 -21.12 -3.02
C ARG A 26 0.45 -20.21 -3.68
N ALA A 27 -0.56 -19.76 -2.96
CA ALA A 27 -1.61 -18.90 -3.51
C ALA A 27 -1.06 -17.54 -3.95
N ASN A 28 -0.35 -16.82 -3.06
CA ASN A 28 0.23 -15.50 -3.34
C ASN A 28 1.23 -15.57 -4.51
N ALA A 29 2.11 -16.56 -4.50
CA ALA A 29 3.08 -16.79 -5.57
C ALA A 29 2.40 -17.09 -6.90
N THR A 30 1.35 -17.93 -6.91
CA THR A 30 0.59 -18.25 -8.12
C THR A 30 -0.09 -17.03 -8.70
N MET A 31 -0.83 -16.26 -7.88
CA MET A 31 -1.55 -15.07 -8.34
C MET A 31 -0.60 -13.97 -8.82
N GLY A 32 0.43 -13.66 -8.03
CA GLY A 32 1.43 -12.66 -8.40
C GLY A 32 2.20 -13.04 -9.66
N ARG A 33 2.58 -14.32 -9.78
CA ARG A 33 3.28 -14.83 -10.98
C ARG A 33 2.37 -14.84 -12.20
N ALA A 34 1.11 -15.23 -12.05
CA ALA A 34 0.13 -15.20 -13.13
C ALA A 34 -0.03 -13.76 -13.66
N LEU A 35 -0.21 -12.77 -12.77
CA LEU A 35 -0.26 -11.36 -13.18
C LEU A 35 1.02 -10.94 -13.92
N ARG A 36 2.21 -11.31 -13.41
CA ARG A 36 3.46 -10.96 -14.09
C ARG A 36 3.55 -11.57 -15.48
N LEU A 37 3.16 -12.83 -15.64
CA LEU A 37 3.14 -13.51 -16.94
C LEU A 37 2.12 -12.87 -17.90
N ILE A 38 0.96 -12.43 -17.43
CA ILE A 38 0.00 -11.67 -18.24
C ILE A 38 0.62 -10.34 -18.69
N LEU A 39 1.27 -9.61 -17.79
CA LEU A 39 1.94 -8.35 -18.14
C LEU A 39 3.04 -8.55 -19.19
N ILE A 40 3.81 -9.64 -19.10
CA ILE A 40 4.87 -9.95 -20.07
C ILE A 40 4.28 -10.38 -21.43
N ASN A 41 3.37 -11.35 -21.44
CA ASN A 41 2.92 -11.99 -22.68
C ASN A 41 1.79 -11.25 -23.39
N VAL A 42 0.91 -10.58 -22.63
CA VAL A 42 -0.25 -9.84 -23.18
C VAL A 42 0.02 -8.34 -23.15
N GLY A 43 0.52 -7.83 -22.02
CA GLY A 43 0.86 -6.41 -21.87
C GLY A 43 2.17 -6.00 -22.55
N GLY A 44 2.93 -6.97 -23.08
CA GLY A 44 4.20 -6.73 -23.76
C GLY A 44 5.31 -6.18 -22.86
N ASN A 45 5.24 -6.36 -21.54
CA ASN A 45 6.14 -5.75 -20.55
C ASN A 45 7.55 -6.40 -20.55
N GLN A 46 8.39 -5.97 -21.49
CA GLN A 46 9.74 -6.47 -21.72
C GLN A 46 10.78 -5.51 -21.12
N PRO A 47 11.67 -5.99 -20.23
CA PRO A 47 12.78 -5.20 -19.67
C PRO A 47 13.61 -4.51 -20.75
N GLY A 48 13.79 -3.19 -20.61
CA GLY A 48 14.60 -2.37 -21.52
C GLY A 48 13.90 -1.99 -22.83
N VAL A 49 12.66 -2.44 -23.07
CA VAL A 49 11.88 -2.08 -24.27
C VAL A 49 10.61 -1.34 -23.88
N THR A 50 9.76 -1.96 -23.07
CA THR A 50 8.48 -1.38 -22.60
C THR A 50 8.39 -1.34 -21.07
N ASP A 51 9.13 -2.20 -20.37
CA ASP A 51 9.35 -2.09 -18.94
C ASP A 51 10.52 -1.12 -18.70
N MET A 52 10.16 0.12 -18.38
CA MET A 52 11.08 1.24 -18.16
C MET A 52 11.58 1.35 -16.72
N ALA A 53 11.45 0.29 -15.92
CA ALA A 53 12.04 0.30 -14.58
C ALA A 53 13.58 0.34 -14.68
N THR A 54 14.19 1.40 -14.16
CA THR A 54 15.64 1.58 -14.17
C THR A 54 16.39 0.46 -13.43
N HIS A 55 15.88 0.03 -12.27
CA HIS A 55 16.46 -1.05 -11.47
C HIS A 55 15.55 -2.28 -11.32
N GLY A 56 14.24 -2.12 -11.57
CA GLY A 56 13.24 -3.12 -11.18
C GLY A 56 13.17 -3.33 -9.67
N HIS A 57 12.38 -4.32 -9.23
CA HIS A 57 12.40 -4.79 -7.84
C HIS A 57 12.05 -6.29 -7.78
N PRO A 58 12.55 -7.04 -6.77
CA PRO A 58 12.33 -8.50 -6.67
C PRO A 58 10.85 -8.90 -6.62
N GLY A 59 9.99 -8.04 -6.06
CA GLY A 59 8.56 -8.27 -5.96
C GLY A 59 7.86 -8.46 -7.31
N LYS A 60 8.42 -7.99 -8.44
CA LYS A 60 7.86 -8.24 -9.79
C LYS A 60 7.61 -9.73 -10.07
N TYR A 61 8.21 -10.65 -9.30
CA TYR A 61 7.94 -12.08 -9.38
C TYR A 61 6.57 -12.52 -8.85
N SER A 62 6.16 -12.05 -7.65
CA SER A 62 5.01 -12.59 -6.91
C SER A 62 4.21 -11.59 -6.07
N TYR A 63 4.46 -10.28 -6.15
CA TYR A 63 4.01 -9.27 -5.16
C TYR A 63 2.51 -9.26 -4.89
N CYS A 64 2.08 -10.06 -3.92
CA CYS A 64 0.69 -10.39 -3.61
C CYS A 64 0.56 -10.69 -2.12
N MET A 65 -0.45 -10.13 -1.46
CA MET A 65 -0.79 -10.35 -0.07
C MET A 65 -2.29 -10.51 0.10
N GLY A 66 -2.73 -11.18 1.16
CA GLY A 66 -4.05 -10.95 1.73
C GLY A 66 -3.96 -9.85 2.80
N GLU A 67 -5.02 -9.07 2.97
CA GLU A 67 -5.18 -8.30 4.21
C GLU A 67 -5.59 -9.24 5.35
N ASP A 68 -5.09 -8.98 6.55
CA ASP A 68 -5.48 -9.68 7.76
C ASP A 68 -6.70 -9.02 8.42
N GLU A 69 -7.87 -9.36 7.90
CA GLU A 69 -9.13 -8.74 8.32
C GLU A 69 -9.54 -9.17 9.74
N GLU A 70 -9.30 -10.43 10.09
CA GLU A 70 -9.67 -11.00 11.39
C GLU A 70 -8.72 -10.55 12.52
N GLY A 71 -7.49 -10.17 12.20
CA GLY A 71 -6.54 -9.62 13.18
C GLY A 71 -6.45 -8.09 13.16
N SER A 72 -7.32 -7.41 12.42
CA SER A 72 -7.37 -5.96 12.37
C SER A 72 -8.40 -5.42 13.38
N PRO A 73 -8.07 -4.38 14.17
CA PRO A 73 -9.07 -3.66 14.97
C PRO A 73 -9.95 -2.73 14.12
N TRP A 74 -9.60 -2.51 12.85
CA TRP A 74 -10.30 -1.61 11.94
C TRP A 74 -10.96 -2.37 10.79
N ALA A 75 -11.89 -1.68 10.12
CA ALA A 75 -12.57 -2.21 8.93
C ALA A 75 -11.56 -2.65 7.84
N PRO A 76 -11.87 -3.75 7.13
CA PRO A 76 -11.08 -4.18 5.98
C PRO A 76 -11.01 -3.11 4.89
N PHE A 77 -9.89 -3.08 4.17
CA PHE A 77 -9.62 -2.12 3.11
C PHE A 77 -10.68 -2.12 2.00
N HIS A 78 -11.22 -3.29 1.64
CA HIS A 78 -12.29 -3.35 0.64
C HIS A 78 -13.60 -2.70 1.12
N VAL A 79 -13.88 -2.74 2.42
CA VAL A 79 -15.04 -2.09 3.03
C VAL A 79 -14.87 -0.58 3.03
N GLU A 80 -13.67 -0.06 3.32
CA GLU A 80 -13.34 1.36 3.14
C GLU A 80 -13.53 1.83 1.69
N ARG A 81 -13.44 0.91 0.73
CA ARG A 81 -13.67 1.16 -0.70
C ARG A 81 -15.13 0.99 -1.12
N GLY A 82 -16.05 0.84 -0.15
CA GLY A 82 -17.50 0.81 -0.37
C GLY A 82 -18.06 -0.56 -0.76
N LEU A 83 -17.29 -1.64 -0.59
CA LEU A 83 -17.77 -3.01 -0.80
C LEU A 83 -18.33 -3.60 0.51
N SER A 84 -19.21 -4.60 0.41
CA SER A 84 -19.76 -5.23 1.62
C SER A 84 -18.73 -6.19 2.26
N PRO A 85 -18.74 -6.36 3.60
CA PRO A 85 -17.82 -7.26 4.31
C PRO A 85 -17.88 -8.73 3.85
N GLU A 86 -19.01 -9.14 3.29
CA GLU A 86 -19.24 -10.50 2.79
C GLU A 86 -18.68 -10.70 1.37
N SER A 87 -18.34 -9.61 0.68
CA SER A 87 -17.77 -9.65 -0.66
C SER A 87 -16.27 -9.88 -0.61
N SER A 88 -15.74 -10.55 -1.63
CA SER A 88 -14.29 -10.64 -1.81
C SER A 88 -13.83 -9.66 -2.87
N ALA A 89 -12.62 -9.15 -2.73
CA ALA A 89 -12.10 -8.12 -3.62
C ALA A 89 -10.60 -8.30 -3.89
N VAL A 90 -10.15 -7.69 -4.99
CA VAL A 90 -8.73 -7.51 -5.28
C VAL A 90 -8.46 -6.02 -5.47
N THR A 91 -7.41 -5.54 -4.84
CA THR A 91 -6.84 -4.21 -5.07
C THR A 91 -5.50 -4.33 -5.80
N LEU A 92 -5.32 -3.50 -6.83
CA LEU A 92 -4.04 -3.33 -7.52
C LEU A 92 -3.39 -2.00 -7.15
N LEU A 93 -2.14 -2.05 -6.69
CA LEU A 93 -1.32 -0.89 -6.33
C LEU A 93 0.02 -0.90 -7.08
N CYS A 94 0.41 0.23 -7.69
CA CYS A 94 1.73 0.41 -8.32
C CYS A 94 2.80 0.78 -7.28
N ALA A 95 3.17 -0.20 -6.45
CA ALA A 95 4.12 -0.03 -5.35
C ALA A 95 5.55 -0.47 -5.71
N GLU A 96 6.52 0.22 -5.13
CA GLU A 96 7.94 -0.12 -5.04
C GLU A 96 8.15 -1.37 -4.17
N ALA A 97 9.41 -1.77 -3.96
CA ALA A 97 9.72 -2.79 -2.96
C ALA A 97 9.29 -2.33 -1.57
N PRO A 98 8.82 -3.25 -0.70
CA PRO A 98 8.55 -2.91 0.69
C PRO A 98 9.86 -2.50 1.38
N HIS A 99 9.82 -1.40 2.12
CA HIS A 99 10.90 -0.94 2.97
C HIS A 99 10.54 -1.19 4.44
N ASN A 100 11.34 -2.01 5.12
CA ASN A 100 11.11 -2.35 6.51
C ASN A 100 11.32 -1.14 7.41
N ILE A 101 10.37 -0.89 8.31
CA ILE A 101 10.46 0.11 9.38
C ILE A 101 10.56 -0.64 10.70
N ASN A 102 11.70 -0.49 11.38
CA ASN A 102 11.93 -1.08 12.68
C ASN A 102 11.79 -0.02 13.78
N ASP A 103 10.81 -0.19 14.65
CA ASP A 103 10.67 0.58 15.87
C ASP A 103 10.03 -0.29 16.96
N GLN A 104 10.85 -0.75 17.90
CA GLN A 104 10.39 -1.66 18.96
C GLN A 104 10.31 -0.98 20.33
N VAL A 105 10.70 0.30 20.40
CA VAL A 105 10.90 1.01 21.67
C VAL A 105 9.88 2.10 21.91
N SER A 106 9.27 2.65 20.86
CA SER A 106 8.24 3.67 20.96
C SER A 106 7.10 3.27 21.91
N LYS A 107 6.67 4.26 22.72
CA LYS A 107 5.70 4.10 23.80
C LYS A 107 4.38 4.84 23.55
N THR A 108 4.31 5.63 22.48
CA THR A 108 3.08 6.31 22.05
C THR A 108 2.89 6.12 20.53
N PRO A 109 1.64 6.12 20.03
CA PRO A 109 1.37 6.04 18.60
C PRO A 109 2.10 7.11 17.79
N GLU A 110 2.23 8.34 18.29
CA GLU A 110 2.89 9.44 17.60
C GLU A 110 4.37 9.17 17.37
N MET A 111 5.08 8.63 18.38
CA MET A 111 6.49 8.27 18.22
C MET A 111 6.67 7.11 17.23
N TYR A 112 5.80 6.10 17.32
CA TYR A 112 5.84 4.92 16.45
C TYR A 112 5.53 5.27 14.99
N LEU A 113 4.43 6.00 14.76
CA LEU A 113 4.06 6.50 13.44
C LEU A 113 5.00 7.60 12.95
N GLY A 114 5.70 8.30 13.85
CA GLY A 114 6.76 9.24 13.51
C GLY A 114 7.93 8.55 12.81
N SER A 115 8.31 7.36 13.26
CA SER A 115 9.28 6.50 12.55
C SER A 115 8.79 6.16 11.13
N ALA A 116 7.52 5.79 10.97
CA ALA A 116 6.94 5.54 9.65
C ALA A 116 6.90 6.80 8.77
N ALA A 117 6.46 7.93 9.30
CA ALA A 117 6.39 9.20 8.60
C ALA A 117 7.77 9.63 8.09
N SER A 118 8.79 9.53 8.93
CA SER A 118 10.20 9.81 8.57
C SER A 118 10.68 8.89 7.45
N THR A 119 10.47 7.57 7.56
CA THR A 119 10.86 6.62 6.52
C THR A 119 10.13 6.86 5.21
N MET A 120 8.82 7.11 5.25
CA MET A 120 8.02 7.36 4.05
C MET A 120 8.36 8.69 3.36
N ALA A 121 8.80 9.70 4.13
CA ALA A 121 9.26 11.00 3.65
C ALA A 121 10.80 11.08 3.52
N THR A 122 11.44 9.95 3.16
CA THR A 122 12.88 9.94 2.90
C THR A 122 13.21 10.75 1.64
N LEU A 123 14.28 11.56 1.69
CA LEU A 123 14.78 12.29 0.54
C LEU A 123 15.15 11.33 -0.60
N GLY A 124 14.62 11.58 -1.79
CA GLY A 124 14.77 10.70 -2.96
C GLY A 124 13.57 9.79 -3.19
N GLY A 125 12.66 9.65 -2.20
CA GLY A 125 11.40 8.94 -2.36
C GLY A 125 10.44 9.68 -3.30
N ASN A 126 9.71 8.93 -4.13
CA ASN A 126 8.84 9.49 -5.18
C ASN A 126 7.72 10.40 -4.63
N GLY A 127 7.15 10.06 -3.47
CA GLY A 127 6.02 10.81 -2.88
C GLY A 127 6.30 12.31 -2.74
N LEU A 128 7.46 12.68 -2.19
CA LEU A 128 7.82 14.09 -1.95
C LEU A 128 7.93 14.91 -3.24
N TYR A 129 8.37 14.31 -4.35
CA TYR A 129 8.54 15.02 -5.62
C TYR A 129 7.33 14.91 -6.56
N ARG A 130 6.30 14.15 -6.16
CA ARG A 130 5.13 13.85 -7.00
C ARG A 130 3.80 14.00 -6.25
N SER A 131 3.80 14.64 -5.08
CA SER A 131 2.61 14.74 -4.22
C SER A 131 1.49 15.58 -4.81
N GLY A 132 1.77 16.49 -5.75
CA GLY A 132 0.74 17.20 -6.51
C GLY A 132 0.10 16.39 -7.64
N LEU A 133 0.60 15.18 -7.92
CA LEU A 133 -0.03 14.25 -8.85
C LEU A 133 -1.02 13.32 -8.11
N ARG A 134 -1.88 12.65 -8.89
CA ARG A 134 -2.76 11.60 -8.36
C ARG A 134 -1.93 10.36 -8.04
N GLY A 135 -1.64 10.16 -6.75
CA GLY A 135 -0.89 9.01 -6.26
C GLY A 135 -1.24 8.68 -4.82
N GLU A 136 -0.95 7.45 -4.44
CA GLU A 136 -1.15 6.91 -3.09
C GLU A 136 0.17 6.43 -2.50
N GLN A 137 0.27 6.32 -1.18
CA GLN A 137 1.43 5.72 -0.50
C GLN A 137 0.88 4.75 0.54
N ALA A 138 1.45 3.54 0.63
CA ALA A 138 0.93 2.51 1.51
C ALA A 138 1.83 2.28 2.73
N LEU A 139 1.21 2.13 3.88
CA LEU A 139 1.79 1.67 5.13
C LEU A 139 1.14 0.33 5.48
N VAL A 140 1.95 -0.73 5.56
CA VAL A 140 1.50 -2.05 6.00
C VAL A 140 2.01 -2.25 7.42
N MET A 141 1.14 -2.55 8.35
CA MET A 141 1.49 -2.78 9.75
C MET A 141 1.00 -4.16 10.21
N THR A 142 1.69 -4.72 11.19
CA THR A 142 1.27 -5.99 11.79
C THR A 142 -0.01 -5.81 12.61
N SER A 143 -0.73 -6.92 12.81
CA SER A 143 -1.92 -6.99 13.67
C SER A 143 -1.64 -6.47 15.09
N GLU A 144 -0.48 -6.82 15.66
CA GLU A 144 -0.05 -6.35 16.98
C GLU A 144 0.10 -4.82 17.03
N SER A 145 0.74 -4.22 16.03
CA SER A 145 0.87 -2.76 15.95
C SER A 145 -0.48 -2.07 15.79
N ALA A 146 -1.37 -2.62 14.94
CA ALA A 146 -2.69 -2.04 14.71
C ALA A 146 -3.53 -2.06 15.99
N HIS A 147 -3.58 -3.18 16.70
CA HIS A 147 -4.27 -3.29 17.99
C HIS A 147 -3.69 -2.37 19.04
N TRP A 148 -2.36 -2.33 19.18
CA TRP A 148 -1.71 -1.44 20.12
C TRP A 148 -2.04 0.03 19.86
N ILE A 149 -2.06 0.47 18.59
CA ILE A 149 -2.48 1.83 18.22
C ILE A 149 -3.95 2.06 18.58
N ALA A 150 -4.84 1.11 18.27
CA ALA A 150 -6.27 1.20 18.58
C ALA A 150 -6.56 1.22 20.10
N GLU A 151 -5.76 0.54 20.93
CA GLU A 151 -5.86 0.59 22.40
C GLU A 151 -5.56 1.98 22.97
N PHE A 152 -4.76 2.79 22.27
CA PHE A 152 -4.58 4.21 22.57
C PHE A 152 -5.71 5.10 22.02
N GLY A 153 -6.77 4.51 21.47
CA GLY A 153 -7.95 5.20 20.98
C GLY A 153 -7.87 5.71 19.55
N TRP A 154 -6.83 5.31 18.79
CA TRP A 154 -6.64 5.77 17.42
C TRP A 154 -7.45 4.95 16.41
N SER A 155 -8.19 5.66 15.55
CA SER A 155 -8.81 5.08 14.37
C SER A 155 -7.81 4.93 13.22
N LYS A 156 -8.19 4.16 12.19
CA LYS A 156 -7.42 4.04 10.95
C LYS A 156 -7.25 5.39 10.23
N ASP A 157 -8.26 6.27 10.32
CA ASP A 157 -8.21 7.60 9.73
C ASP A 157 -7.29 8.54 10.53
N ASP A 158 -7.18 8.38 11.86
CA ASP A 158 -6.20 9.12 12.66
C ASP A 158 -4.77 8.77 12.24
N VAL A 159 -4.50 7.48 11.96
CA VAL A 159 -3.21 7.03 11.42
C VAL A 159 -2.93 7.70 10.07
N LYS A 160 -3.91 7.70 9.15
CA LYS A 160 -3.76 8.32 7.82
C LYS A 160 -3.53 9.82 7.90
N ALA A 161 -4.29 10.51 8.75
CA ALA A 161 -4.13 11.93 9.01
C ALA A 161 -2.75 12.23 9.61
N PHE A 162 -2.31 11.47 10.61
CA PHE A 162 -0.99 11.66 11.21
C PHE A 162 0.14 11.48 10.21
N ILE A 163 0.11 10.41 9.40
CA ILE A 163 1.13 10.20 8.36
C ILE A 163 1.09 11.34 7.34
N PHE A 164 -0.08 11.78 6.89
CA PHE A 164 -0.20 12.92 5.98
C PHE A 164 0.39 14.21 6.56
N GLU A 165 0.14 14.50 7.83
CA GLU A 165 0.65 15.71 8.48
C GLU A 165 2.15 15.66 8.80
N ASN A 166 2.69 14.47 9.09
CA ASN A 166 4.07 14.35 9.56
C ASN A 166 5.05 13.82 8.51
N ALA A 167 4.59 13.07 7.50
CA ALA A 167 5.43 12.59 6.41
C ALA A 167 5.64 13.70 5.37
N ARG A 168 6.43 14.69 5.76
CA ARG A 168 6.67 15.92 4.99
C ARG A 168 8.14 16.33 5.02
N LYS A 169 8.54 17.13 4.03
CA LYS A 169 9.86 17.80 4.00
C LYS A 169 9.73 19.26 3.59
N PRO A 170 10.54 20.17 4.19
CA PRO A 170 10.52 21.56 3.79
C PRO A 170 11.12 21.71 2.37
N ILE A 171 10.60 22.67 1.60
CA ILE A 171 11.05 22.93 0.22
C ILE A 171 12.58 23.10 0.13
N ARG A 172 13.19 23.79 1.10
CA ARG A 172 14.66 23.98 1.16
C ARG A 172 15.46 22.67 1.11
N GLU A 173 14.89 21.54 1.53
CA GLU A 173 15.58 20.22 1.45
C GLU A 173 15.38 19.54 0.10
N LEU A 174 14.37 19.93 -0.68
CA LEU A 174 13.97 19.29 -1.94
C LEU A 174 14.52 20.01 -3.18
N ARG A 175 14.68 21.34 -3.13
CA ARG A 175 14.91 22.23 -4.28
C ARG A 175 16.01 21.79 -5.26
N ASP A 176 17.11 21.25 -4.74
CA ASP A 176 18.31 20.93 -5.54
C ASP A 176 18.56 19.42 -5.72
N ARG A 177 17.55 18.59 -5.57
CA ARG A 177 17.71 17.12 -5.64
C ARG A 177 16.46 16.38 -6.13
N GLY A 178 16.63 15.08 -6.32
CA GLY A 178 15.55 14.19 -6.74
C GLY A 178 14.89 14.66 -8.03
N ALA A 179 13.56 14.70 -8.03
CA ALA A 179 12.77 15.12 -9.19
C ALA A 179 12.12 16.51 -8.97
N TRP A 180 12.76 17.40 -8.21
CA TRP A 180 12.24 18.76 -8.00
C TRP A 180 11.95 19.47 -9.32
N GLY A 181 10.81 20.17 -9.38
CA GLY A 181 10.34 20.86 -10.59
C GLY A 181 9.89 19.95 -11.75
N LYS A 182 9.93 18.62 -11.61
CA LYS A 182 9.44 17.68 -12.65
C LYS A 182 7.94 17.38 -12.55
N SER A 183 7.28 17.79 -11.49
CA SER A 183 5.85 17.57 -11.24
C SER A 183 5.30 18.72 -10.39
N PRO A 184 4.00 19.01 -10.47
CA PRO A 184 3.39 20.04 -9.64
C PRO A 184 3.45 19.66 -8.17
N LEU A 185 3.54 20.67 -7.30
CA LEU A 185 3.27 20.54 -5.88
C LEU A 185 1.75 20.51 -5.64
N PRO A 186 1.29 20.02 -4.48
CA PRO A 186 -0.10 20.19 -4.08
C PRO A 186 -0.49 21.67 -4.07
N VAL A 187 -1.72 21.99 -4.48
CA VAL A 187 -2.20 23.37 -4.67
C VAL A 187 -2.18 24.24 -3.40
N PHE A 188 -2.10 23.62 -2.23
CA PHE A 188 -2.03 24.29 -0.93
C PHE A 188 -0.59 24.55 -0.46
N ILE A 189 0.42 24.19 -1.25
CA ILE A 189 1.82 24.46 -0.96
C ILE A 189 2.26 25.71 -1.71
N ASP A 190 2.75 26.70 -0.97
CA ASP A 190 3.45 27.85 -1.53
C ASP A 190 4.87 27.42 -1.94
N ALA A 191 5.19 27.53 -3.24
CA ALA A 191 6.50 27.13 -3.77
C ALA A 191 7.61 28.14 -3.46
N ASP A 192 7.24 29.37 -3.07
CA ASP A 192 8.16 30.46 -2.77
C ASP A 192 8.55 30.50 -1.27
N ASP A 193 7.82 29.77 -0.41
CA ASP A 193 8.20 29.58 1.00
C ASP A 193 9.10 28.34 1.16
N ASP A 194 10.40 28.57 1.39
CA ASP A 194 11.39 27.53 1.62
C ASP A 194 11.10 26.63 2.84
N ASN A 195 10.27 27.10 3.78
CA ASN A 195 9.84 26.33 4.95
C ASN A 195 8.50 25.61 4.75
N ALA A 196 7.83 25.79 3.61
CA ALA A 196 6.60 25.09 3.31
C ALA A 196 6.82 23.57 3.32
N MET A 197 5.98 22.86 4.06
CA MET A 197 6.14 21.43 4.32
C MET A 197 5.43 20.60 3.24
N VAL A 198 6.18 20.12 2.26
CA VAL A 198 5.69 19.29 1.16
C VAL A 198 5.36 17.89 1.67
N PRO A 199 4.11 17.42 1.55
CA PRO A 199 3.72 16.06 1.94
C PRO A 199 4.08 15.02 0.87
N ILE A 200 4.02 13.75 1.24
CA ILE A 200 4.22 12.61 0.31
C ILE A 200 3.01 12.30 -0.58
N VAL A 201 1.84 12.85 -0.27
CA VAL A 201 0.59 12.76 -1.06
C VAL A 201 -0.19 14.07 -0.93
N GLY A 202 -1.07 14.37 -1.89
CA GLY A 202 -1.88 15.59 -1.85
C GLY A 202 -3.10 15.54 -0.91
N ARG A 203 -3.47 14.38 -0.37
CA ARG A 203 -4.66 14.20 0.48
C ARG A 203 -4.44 13.07 1.50
N PRO A 204 -4.99 13.15 2.73
CA PRO A 204 -4.83 12.09 3.71
C PRO A 204 -5.48 10.76 3.28
N GLU A 205 -6.55 10.78 2.48
CA GLU A 205 -7.18 9.55 1.97
C GLU A 205 -6.28 8.76 1.01
N ASN A 206 -5.24 9.39 0.47
CA ASN A 206 -4.26 8.74 -0.40
C ASN A 206 -3.17 8.00 0.39
N ILE A 207 -3.16 8.08 1.72
CA ILE A 207 -2.39 7.17 2.57
C ILE A 207 -3.21 5.90 2.74
N LEU A 208 -2.70 4.78 2.26
CA LEU A 208 -3.32 3.47 2.44
C LEU A 208 -2.74 2.83 3.69
N VAL A 209 -3.59 2.45 4.64
CA VAL A 209 -3.18 1.68 5.81
C VAL A 209 -3.72 0.27 5.65
N LEU A 210 -2.85 -0.73 5.76
CA LEU A 210 -3.18 -2.14 5.58
C LEU A 210 -2.65 -2.94 6.77
N VAL A 211 -3.41 -3.93 7.22
CA VAL A 211 -2.96 -4.83 8.29
C VAL A 211 -2.57 -6.16 7.67
N ALA A 212 -1.30 -6.56 7.83
CA ALA A 212 -0.76 -7.85 7.42
C ALA A 212 0.63 -8.07 8.03
N GLY A 213 1.10 -9.31 8.01
CA GLY A 213 2.41 -9.66 8.55
C GLY A 213 2.32 -10.51 9.81
N GLY A 214 3.49 -10.99 10.23
CA GLY A 214 3.65 -11.83 11.42
C GLY A 214 3.58 -11.04 12.73
N HIS A 215 4.02 -11.70 13.80
CA HIS A 215 4.12 -11.10 15.13
C HIS A 215 5.24 -10.04 15.22
N GLN A 216 5.17 -9.19 16.25
CA GLN A 216 5.99 -8.00 16.54
C GLN A 216 5.51 -6.68 15.93
N ARG A 217 5.87 -5.60 16.62
CA ARG A 217 5.63 -4.22 16.19
C ARG A 217 6.58 -3.78 15.07
N HIS A 218 6.29 -4.21 13.84
CA HIS A 218 6.98 -3.76 12.63
C HIS A 218 5.99 -3.12 11.65
N MET A 219 6.53 -2.26 10.77
CA MET A 219 5.79 -1.71 9.64
C MET A 219 6.60 -1.88 8.36
N ASN A 220 5.92 -1.77 7.22
CA ASN A 220 6.55 -1.66 5.92
C ASN A 220 5.99 -0.44 5.19
N ALA A 221 6.88 0.42 4.71
CA ALA A 221 6.54 1.47 3.76
C ALA A 221 6.55 0.89 2.34
N LEU A 222 5.44 1.04 1.64
CA LEU A 222 5.27 0.63 0.25
C LEU A 222 5.02 1.89 -0.55
N LEU A 223 6.11 2.53 -0.96
CA LEU A 223 6.03 3.77 -1.71
C LEU A 223 5.53 3.52 -3.13
N THR A 224 4.94 4.52 -3.76
CA THR A 224 4.53 4.46 -5.16
C THR A 224 5.18 5.56 -5.97
N ALA A 225 5.25 5.33 -7.27
CA ALA A 225 5.78 6.30 -8.22
C ALA A 225 4.82 7.47 -8.53
N GLY A 226 3.66 7.56 -7.86
CA GLY A 226 2.88 8.80 -7.77
C GLY A 226 2.16 9.26 -9.05
N TYR A 227 1.70 8.36 -9.92
CA TYR A 227 0.95 8.70 -11.14
C TYR A 227 -0.34 7.90 -11.34
N SER A 228 -0.72 7.08 -10.36
CA SER A 228 -1.93 6.26 -10.39
C SER A 228 -2.49 6.10 -8.99
N LEU A 229 -3.81 5.98 -8.90
CA LEU A 229 -4.49 5.48 -7.71
C LEU A 229 -4.66 3.97 -7.82
N SER A 230 -4.70 3.28 -6.68
CA SER A 230 -5.09 1.88 -6.62
C SER A 230 -6.54 1.69 -7.04
N ILE A 231 -6.80 0.53 -7.62
CA ILE A 231 -8.14 0.13 -8.07
C ILE A 231 -8.54 -1.10 -7.28
N THR A 232 -9.68 -1.00 -6.59
CA THR A 232 -10.35 -2.12 -5.92
C THR A 232 -11.51 -2.59 -6.78
N ARG A 233 -11.61 -3.91 -6.97
CA ARG A 233 -12.71 -4.57 -7.69
C ARG A 233 -13.21 -5.75 -6.89
N ALA A 234 -14.54 -5.86 -6.77
CA ALA A 234 -15.18 -7.05 -6.24
C ALA A 234 -14.95 -8.23 -7.19
N ILE A 235 -14.74 -9.41 -6.61
CA ILE A 235 -14.67 -10.67 -7.34
C ILE A 235 -16.10 -11.15 -7.55
N THR A 236 -16.52 -11.18 -8.81
CA THR A 236 -17.91 -11.43 -9.20
C THR A 236 -17.95 -12.46 -10.34
N LEU A 237 -19.11 -13.10 -10.49
CA LEU A 237 -19.46 -13.80 -11.72
C LEU A 237 -19.66 -12.80 -12.86
N LYS A 238 -19.80 -13.29 -14.10
CA LYS A 238 -19.94 -12.45 -15.30
C LYS A 238 -21.15 -11.51 -15.23
N ASP A 239 -22.21 -11.91 -14.53
CA ASP A 239 -23.44 -11.13 -14.33
C ASP A 239 -23.33 -10.08 -13.20
N GLY A 240 -22.19 -9.99 -12.53
CA GLY A 240 -21.96 -9.09 -11.41
C GLY A 240 -22.32 -9.66 -10.04
N THR A 241 -22.82 -10.90 -9.97
CA THR A 241 -23.13 -11.55 -8.69
C THR A 241 -21.85 -11.76 -7.88
N PRO A 242 -21.78 -11.33 -6.60
CA PRO A 242 -20.60 -11.55 -5.75
C PRO A 242 -20.26 -13.04 -5.62
N LEU A 243 -18.99 -13.37 -5.88
CA LEU A 243 -18.50 -14.73 -5.71
C LEU A 243 -18.39 -15.03 -4.20
N ARG A 244 -19.07 -16.08 -3.73
CA ARG A 244 -19.02 -16.50 -2.32
C ARG A 244 -18.04 -17.64 -2.09
N SER A 245 -17.86 -18.49 -3.09
CA SER A 245 -16.89 -19.59 -3.05
C SER A 245 -16.27 -19.85 -4.42
N THR A 246 -15.06 -20.39 -4.45
CA THR A 246 -14.44 -20.86 -5.70
C THR A 246 -15.28 -21.93 -6.40
N LYS A 247 -16.08 -22.69 -5.63
CA LYS A 247 -17.04 -23.67 -6.17
C LYS A 247 -18.12 -23.05 -7.05
N ASP A 248 -18.43 -21.77 -6.86
CA ASP A 248 -19.44 -21.08 -7.66
C ASP A 248 -18.98 -20.91 -9.13
N PHE A 249 -17.67 -20.96 -9.43
CA PHE A 249 -17.16 -20.97 -10.81
C PHE A 249 -17.40 -22.29 -11.55
N PHE A 250 -17.57 -23.39 -10.82
CA PHE A 250 -17.75 -24.71 -11.40
C PHE A 250 -19.21 -25.14 -11.45
N ARG A 251 -20.14 -24.27 -11.03
CA ARG A 251 -21.57 -24.50 -11.19
C ARG A 251 -21.95 -24.17 -12.64
N PRO A 252 -22.53 -25.14 -13.37
CA PRO A 252 -22.92 -24.96 -14.77
C PRO A 252 -24.03 -23.92 -14.95
#